data_AF-A0A965RB14-F1
#
_entry.id   AF-A0A965RB14-F1
#
_cell.length_a   1.000
_cell.length_b   1.000
_cell.length_c   1.000
_cell.angle_alpha   90.00
_cell.angle_beta   90.00
_cell.angle_gamma   90.00
#
_symmetry.space_group_name_H-M   'P 1'
#
loop_
_entity.id
_entity.type
_entity.pdbx_description
1 polymer ?
#
loop_
_entity_poly.entity_id
_entity_poly.type
_entity_poly.pdbx_seq_one_letter_code
_entity_poly.pdbx_strand_id
1 'polypeptide(L)'
;MPKRNPNYDYTRPVDGSIKATDWQDIHPLEETVFSINPSSGWLQNCNATPFTVAGAYSPKSSNYPAYMAPDGENGRGINAVRLLSKIDKLSLDELIQLGYNKYLSAFDILLPSFLEYSKNITLTPSQAKAINYLSSWDRNADKNSIATSIAIEWATQWA
;
A
#
# COMPACT_ATOMS: atom_id res chain seq x y z
N MET A 1 13.94 10.37 -15.72
CA MET A 1 13.27 9.09 -16.04
C MET A 1 13.41 8.84 -17.53
N PRO A 2 13.93 7.70 -18.02
CA PRO A 2 14.08 7.47 -19.46
C PRO A 2 12.71 7.33 -20.16
N LYS A 3 12.55 7.95 -21.34
CA LYS A 3 11.44 7.70 -22.25
C LYS A 3 11.63 6.34 -22.89
N ARG A 4 10.62 5.48 -22.77
CA ARG A 4 10.65 4.08 -23.19
C ARG A 4 9.41 3.73 -24.01
N ASN A 5 9.48 2.66 -24.79
CA ASN A 5 8.37 2.18 -25.60
C ASN A 5 7.30 1.48 -24.71
N PRO A 6 6.07 2.01 -24.59
CA PRO A 6 5.07 1.49 -23.66
C PRO A 6 4.55 0.08 -23.99
N ASN A 7 4.92 -0.50 -25.13
CA ASN A 7 4.54 -1.85 -25.52
C ASN A 7 5.36 -2.95 -24.81
N TYR A 8 6.35 -2.59 -23.99
CA TYR A 8 7.18 -3.52 -23.23
C TYR A 8 6.94 -3.41 -21.72
N ASP A 9 7.02 -4.57 -21.06
CA ASP A 9 6.99 -4.66 -19.60
C ASP A 9 8.40 -4.49 -19.03
N TYR A 10 8.73 -3.27 -18.62
CA TYR A 10 10.02 -2.94 -18.00
C TYR A 10 10.12 -3.34 -16.52
N THR A 11 9.14 -4.03 -15.95
CA THR A 11 9.29 -4.71 -14.65
C THR A 11 10.04 -6.05 -14.80
N ARG A 12 10.32 -6.47 -16.04
CA ARG A 12 11.02 -7.71 -16.39
C ARG A 12 12.19 -7.42 -17.33
N PRO A 13 13.12 -8.37 -17.53
CA PRO A 13 14.09 -8.29 -18.60
C PRO A 13 13.41 -8.14 -19.96
N VAL A 14 13.90 -7.22 -20.77
CA VAL A 14 13.47 -7.00 -22.17
C VAL A 14 14.63 -7.34 -23.11
N ASP A 15 14.33 -7.67 -24.37
CA ASP A 15 15.36 -7.98 -25.38
C ASP A 15 16.27 -6.77 -25.62
N GLY A 16 17.54 -6.85 -25.23
CA GLY A 16 18.52 -5.77 -25.41
C GLY A 16 19.16 -5.71 -26.78
N SER A 17 18.76 -6.57 -27.73
CA SER A 17 19.35 -6.63 -29.08
C SER A 17 18.59 -5.80 -30.12
N ILE A 18 17.44 -5.22 -29.76
CA ILE A 18 16.56 -4.48 -30.68
C ILE A 18 16.45 -3.00 -30.31
N LYS A 19 16.44 -2.13 -31.31
CA LYS A 19 16.25 -0.67 -31.12
C LYS A 19 14.94 -0.30 -30.41
N ALA A 20 13.95 -1.20 -30.43
CA ALA A 20 12.63 -0.94 -29.87
C ALA A 20 12.62 -0.89 -28.32
N THR A 21 13.62 -1.47 -27.66
CA THR A 21 13.78 -1.50 -26.20
C THR A 21 14.84 -0.52 -25.69
N ASP A 22 15.60 0.12 -26.59
CA ASP A 22 16.47 1.24 -26.26
C ASP A 22 15.66 2.40 -25.69
N TRP A 23 16.23 3.08 -24.69
CA TRP A 23 15.64 4.32 -24.17
C TRP A 23 15.90 5.45 -25.18
N GLN A 24 14.89 6.30 -25.37
CA GLN A 24 14.86 7.25 -26.49
C GLN A 24 15.35 8.64 -26.09
N ASP A 25 15.00 9.05 -24.87
CA ASP A 25 15.32 10.37 -24.30
C ASP A 25 15.07 10.32 -22.78
N ILE A 26 15.09 11.47 -22.11
CA ILE A 26 14.73 11.67 -20.71
C ILE A 26 13.43 12.46 -20.63
N HIS A 27 12.49 12.01 -19.82
CA HIS A 27 11.32 12.80 -19.45
C HIS A 27 11.76 14.09 -18.74
N PRO A 28 11.33 15.28 -19.21
CA PRO A 28 11.48 16.52 -18.46
C PRO A 28 10.64 16.46 -17.18
N LEU A 29 10.91 17.35 -16.22
CA LEU A 29 10.29 17.34 -14.90
C LEU A 29 8.76 17.40 -14.97
N GLU A 30 8.23 18.18 -15.91
CA GLU A 30 6.80 18.42 -16.15
C GLU A 30 6.07 17.15 -16.61
N GLU A 31 6.79 16.17 -17.17
CA GLU A 31 6.24 14.88 -17.56
C GLU A 31 6.29 13.84 -16.42
N THR A 32 6.91 14.16 -15.28
CA THR A 32 7.01 13.24 -14.13
C THR A 32 5.80 13.32 -13.20
N VAL A 33 5.62 12.29 -12.36
CA VAL A 33 4.56 12.31 -11.34
C VAL A 33 4.99 13.23 -10.19
N PHE A 34 4.34 14.37 -10.04
CA PHE A 34 4.49 15.25 -8.88
C PHE A 34 3.13 15.82 -8.45
N SER A 35 3.02 16.22 -7.19
CA SER A 35 1.85 16.86 -6.61
C SER A 35 2.32 18.01 -5.72
N ILE A 36 1.77 19.20 -5.93
CA ILE A 36 2.15 20.43 -5.22
C ILE A 36 0.88 21.03 -4.64
N ASN A 37 0.89 21.31 -3.33
CA ASN A 37 -0.20 21.96 -2.60
C ASN A 37 -1.60 21.41 -2.95
N PRO A 38 -1.83 20.10 -2.87
CA PRO A 38 -3.15 19.54 -3.16
C PRO A 38 -4.20 20.10 -2.18
N SER A 39 -5.45 20.20 -2.62
CA SER A 39 -6.56 20.68 -1.78
C SER A 39 -6.89 19.78 -0.60
N SER A 40 -6.33 18.56 -0.53
CA SER A 40 -6.35 17.72 0.68
C SER A 40 -5.59 18.34 1.85
N GLY A 41 -4.64 19.26 1.60
CA GLY A 41 -3.80 19.86 2.63
C GLY A 41 -2.65 18.98 3.13
N TRP A 42 -2.44 17.81 2.52
CA TRP A 42 -1.37 16.88 2.89
C TRP A 42 -0.83 16.10 1.69
N LEU A 43 0.42 15.66 1.83
CA LEU A 43 1.11 14.73 0.94
C LEU A 43 1.68 13.57 1.79
N GLN A 44 1.64 12.35 1.27
CA GLN A 44 2.22 11.18 1.92
C GLN A 44 2.91 10.26 0.90
N ASN A 45 3.98 9.59 1.31
CA ASN A 45 4.47 8.44 0.57
C ASN A 45 5.02 7.39 1.53
N CYS A 46 4.49 6.17 1.42
CA CYS A 46 4.95 5.01 2.17
C CYS A 46 5.58 3.98 1.24
N ASN A 47 6.43 4.41 0.29
CA ASN A 47 7.00 3.54 -0.77
C ASN A 47 5.93 2.80 -1.56
N ALA A 48 4.76 3.42 -1.69
CA ALA A 48 3.63 2.94 -2.45
C ALA A 48 3.51 3.75 -3.75
N THR A 49 2.56 3.34 -4.59
CA THR A 49 2.16 4.08 -5.78
C THR A 49 2.01 5.59 -5.50
N PRO A 50 2.56 6.49 -6.33
CA PRO A 50 2.40 7.93 -6.13
C PRO A 50 0.97 8.41 -6.43
N PHE A 51 0.13 7.54 -7.01
CA PHE A 51 -1.26 7.84 -7.33
C PHE A 51 -2.20 7.85 -6.12
N THR A 52 -1.67 7.69 -4.91
CA THR A 52 -2.39 7.89 -3.63
C THR A 52 -1.73 8.94 -2.72
N VAL A 53 -0.75 9.70 -3.25
CA VAL A 53 0.05 10.70 -2.51
C VAL A 53 -0.80 11.77 -1.80
N ALA A 54 -1.99 12.08 -2.31
CA ALA A 54 -2.91 13.09 -1.81
C ALA A 54 -4.36 12.58 -1.72
N GLY A 55 -4.55 11.26 -1.54
CA GLY A 55 -5.88 10.65 -1.51
C GLY A 55 -6.65 10.88 -2.80
N ALA A 56 -7.89 11.38 -2.71
CA ALA A 56 -8.75 11.67 -3.87
C ALA A 56 -8.21 12.76 -4.81
N TYR A 57 -7.22 13.56 -4.35
CA TYR A 57 -6.62 14.66 -5.12
C TYR A 57 -5.27 14.28 -5.74
N SER A 58 -4.94 12.99 -5.75
CA SER A 58 -3.70 12.48 -6.34
C SER A 58 -3.71 12.56 -7.87
N PRO A 59 -2.54 12.59 -8.53
CA PRO A 59 -2.44 12.42 -9.97
C PRO A 59 -3.09 11.10 -10.42
N LYS A 60 -3.67 11.09 -11.63
CA LYS A 60 -4.30 9.89 -12.20
C LYS A 60 -3.25 9.05 -12.93
N SER A 61 -3.16 7.76 -12.61
CA SER A 61 -2.24 6.82 -13.25
C SER A 61 -2.38 6.77 -14.78
N SER A 62 -3.61 6.91 -15.29
CA SER A 62 -3.92 6.94 -16.73
C SER A 62 -3.24 8.07 -17.52
N ASN A 63 -2.71 9.08 -16.83
CA ASN A 63 -2.04 10.22 -17.46
C ASN A 63 -0.54 9.98 -17.67
N TYR A 64 0.00 8.86 -17.19
CA TYR A 64 1.43 8.56 -17.20
C TYR A 64 1.68 7.18 -17.83
N PRO A 65 2.85 6.97 -18.47
CA PRO A 65 3.20 5.64 -18.96
C PRO A 65 3.41 4.69 -17.78
N ALA A 66 2.97 3.43 -17.93
CA ALA A 66 3.00 2.43 -16.86
C ALA A 66 4.39 2.22 -16.23
N TYR A 67 5.46 2.37 -17.02
CA TYR A 67 6.83 2.24 -16.55
C TYR A 67 7.30 3.39 -15.64
N MET A 68 6.54 4.48 -15.51
CA MET A 68 6.95 5.67 -14.76
C MET A 68 6.82 5.47 -13.25
N ALA A 69 5.76 4.80 -12.82
CA ALA A 69 5.46 4.53 -11.42
C ALA A 69 4.77 3.17 -11.31
N PRO A 70 5.52 2.07 -11.48
CA PRO A 70 4.95 0.72 -11.53
C PRO A 70 4.57 0.18 -10.15
N ASP A 71 5.04 0.82 -9.07
CA ASP A 71 4.81 0.36 -7.70
C ASP A 71 3.31 0.35 -7.37
N GLY A 72 2.90 -0.74 -6.71
CA GLY A 72 1.53 -0.91 -6.22
C GLY A 72 1.28 -0.17 -4.90
N GLU A 73 0.04 -0.26 -4.43
CA GLU A 73 -0.32 0.21 -3.09
C GLU A 73 0.12 -0.81 -2.02
N ASN A 74 0.34 -0.34 -0.78
CA ASN A 74 0.66 -1.19 0.36
C ASN A 74 -0.12 -0.80 1.63
N GLY A 75 -0.13 -1.68 2.63
CA GLY A 75 -0.89 -1.46 3.87
C GLY A 75 -0.49 -0.20 4.66
N ARG A 76 0.76 0.28 4.52
CA ARG A 76 1.22 1.52 5.16
C ARG A 76 0.64 2.75 4.47
N GLY A 77 0.65 2.77 3.13
CA GLY A 77 0.03 3.83 2.34
C GLY A 77 -1.48 3.94 2.59
N ILE A 78 -2.17 2.80 2.63
CA ILE A 78 -3.60 2.74 2.98
C ILE A 78 -3.84 3.33 4.39
N ASN A 79 -3.03 2.96 5.39
CA ASN A 79 -3.18 3.49 6.74
C ASN A 79 -2.91 5.01 6.80
N ALA A 80 -1.86 5.49 6.11
CA ALA A 80 -1.54 6.91 6.03
C ALA A 80 -2.70 7.73 5.45
N VAL A 81 -3.26 7.30 4.31
CA VAL A 81 -4.42 7.95 3.70
C VAL A 81 -5.64 7.91 4.64
N ARG A 82 -5.92 6.78 5.30
CA ARG A 82 -7.02 6.64 6.28
C ARG A 82 -6.92 7.63 7.43
N LEU A 83 -5.71 7.88 7.93
CA LEU A 83 -5.46 8.81 9.03
C LEU A 83 -5.54 10.26 8.56
N LEU A 84 -4.78 10.61 7.51
CA LEU A 84 -4.69 11.99 7.01
C LEU A 84 -6.01 12.50 6.41
N SER A 85 -6.84 11.63 5.83
CA SER A 85 -8.13 12.04 5.27
C SER A 85 -9.16 12.50 6.31
N LYS A 86 -8.90 12.28 7.60
CA LYS A 86 -9.79 12.67 8.71
C LYS A 86 -9.35 13.97 9.38
N ILE A 87 -8.26 14.56 8.91
CA ILE A 87 -7.59 15.67 9.56
C ILE A 87 -7.94 16.96 8.83
N ASP A 88 -8.43 17.94 9.60
CA ASP A 88 -8.53 19.33 9.16
C ASP A 88 -7.31 20.13 9.65
N LYS A 89 -6.96 19.98 10.94
CA LYS A 89 -5.82 20.65 11.57
C LYS A 89 -5.06 19.69 12.47
N LEU A 90 -3.75 19.90 12.56
CA LEU A 90 -2.85 19.17 13.44
C LEU A 90 -1.90 20.13 14.16
N SER A 91 -1.77 19.94 15.46
CA SER A 91 -0.61 20.35 16.21
C SER A 91 0.58 19.41 15.96
N LEU A 92 1.77 19.83 16.37
CA LEU A 92 2.97 18.99 16.30
C LEU A 92 2.82 17.71 17.14
N ASP A 93 2.21 17.79 18.32
CA ASP A 93 2.02 16.63 19.20
C ASP A 93 1.04 15.62 18.59
N GLU A 94 -0.05 16.08 17.98
CA GLU A 94 -0.98 15.21 17.26
C GLU A 94 -0.32 14.55 16.04
N LEU A 95 0.55 15.28 15.32
CA LEU A 95 1.32 14.71 14.21
C LEU A 95 2.28 13.62 14.69
N ILE A 96 2.98 13.83 15.81
CA ILE A 96 3.84 12.82 16.44
C ILE A 96 3.03 11.59 16.82
N GLN A 97 1.87 11.77 17.48
CA GLN A 97 0.99 10.67 17.86
C GLN A 97 0.49 9.88 16.64
N LEU A 98 0.16 10.57 15.54
CA LEU A 98 -0.24 9.94 14.29
C LEU A 98 0.89 9.08 13.71
N GLY A 99 2.14 9.55 13.78
CA GLY A 99 3.32 8.81 13.34
C GLY A 99 3.55 7.50 14.11
N TYR A 100 3.06 7.40 15.35
CA TYR A 100 3.09 6.18 16.16
C TYR A 100 1.85 5.30 16.03
N ASN A 101 0.98 5.54 15.04
CA ASN A 101 -0.17 4.68 14.79
C ASN A 101 0.28 3.24 14.41
N LYS A 102 -0.23 2.26 15.16
CA LYS A 102 0.16 0.84 15.04
C LYS A 102 -0.88 -0.02 14.30
N TYR A 103 -1.85 0.59 13.64
CA TYR A 103 -2.93 -0.13 13.00
C TYR A 103 -2.48 -0.77 11.68
N LEU A 104 -2.77 -2.06 11.50
CA LEU A 104 -2.33 -2.85 10.35
C LEU A 104 -3.45 -2.96 9.30
N SER A 105 -3.66 -1.90 8.52
CA SER A 105 -4.74 -1.80 7.52
C SER A 105 -4.74 -2.88 6.44
N ALA A 106 -3.62 -3.56 6.19
CA ALA A 106 -3.62 -4.72 5.30
C ALA A 106 -4.62 -5.81 5.74
N PHE A 107 -4.80 -5.99 7.05
CA PHE A 107 -5.70 -7.02 7.59
C PHE A 107 -7.18 -6.66 7.51
N ASP A 108 -7.54 -5.41 7.21
CA ASP A 108 -8.92 -5.05 6.86
C ASP A 108 -9.34 -5.66 5.52
N ILE A 109 -8.37 -5.93 4.64
CA ILE A 109 -8.58 -6.54 3.32
C ILE A 109 -8.40 -8.05 3.40
N LEU A 110 -7.35 -8.52 4.09
CA LEU A 110 -6.96 -9.92 4.10
C LEU A 110 -7.84 -10.81 4.99
N LEU A 111 -8.24 -10.33 6.18
CA LEU A 111 -8.95 -11.18 7.15
C LEU A 111 -10.41 -11.49 6.79
N PRO A 112 -11.23 -10.59 6.24
CA PRO A 112 -12.67 -10.85 6.08
C PRO A 112 -12.97 -12.14 5.31
N SER A 113 -12.40 -12.33 4.12
CA SER A 113 -12.62 -13.54 3.31
C SER A 113 -12.03 -14.78 3.96
N PHE A 114 -10.88 -14.67 4.62
CA PHE A 114 -10.26 -15.78 5.36
C PHE A 114 -11.12 -16.25 6.53
N LEU A 115 -11.62 -15.31 7.36
CA LEU A 115 -12.49 -15.60 8.48
C LEU A 115 -13.82 -16.18 8.02
N GLU A 116 -14.38 -15.71 6.91
CA GLU A 116 -15.60 -16.28 6.34
C GLU A 116 -15.39 -17.71 5.84
N TYR A 117 -14.29 -17.97 5.12
CA TYR A 117 -13.93 -19.32 4.70
C TYR A 117 -13.77 -20.28 5.89
N SER A 118 -13.18 -19.81 6.99
CA SER A 118 -12.94 -20.64 8.19
C SER A 118 -14.22 -21.21 8.81
N LYS A 119 -15.38 -20.59 8.58
CA LYS A 119 -16.69 -21.07 9.06
C LYS A 119 -17.20 -22.29 8.28
N ASN A 120 -16.65 -22.55 7.10
CA ASN A 120 -17.12 -23.57 6.17
C ASN A 120 -16.23 -24.81 6.13
N ILE A 121 -15.27 -24.92 7.04
CA ILE A 121 -14.32 -26.04 7.12
C ILE A 121 -14.26 -26.61 8.54
N THR A 122 -13.84 -27.87 8.65
CA THR A 122 -13.55 -28.48 9.96
C THR A 122 -12.19 -28.00 10.45
N LEU A 123 -12.20 -27.22 11.53
CA LEU A 123 -10.99 -26.72 12.18
C LEU A 123 -10.52 -27.69 13.28
N THR A 124 -9.21 -27.88 13.39
CA THR A 124 -8.62 -28.48 14.60
C THR A 124 -8.80 -27.52 15.80
N PRO A 125 -8.67 -28.01 17.05
CA PRO A 125 -8.76 -27.13 18.22
C PRO A 125 -7.76 -25.96 18.20
N SER A 126 -6.55 -26.17 17.66
CA SER A 126 -5.54 -25.11 17.54
C SER A 126 -5.93 -24.08 16.48
N GLN A 127 -6.45 -24.53 15.33
CA GLN A 127 -6.95 -23.63 14.27
C GLN A 127 -8.14 -22.80 14.75
N ALA A 128 -9.12 -23.42 15.42
CA ALA A 128 -10.26 -22.71 16.00
C ALA A 128 -9.82 -21.63 17.00
N LYS A 129 -8.82 -21.94 17.84
CA LYS A 129 -8.24 -20.95 18.77
C LYS A 129 -7.56 -19.79 18.04
N ALA A 130 -6.81 -20.07 16.97
CA ALA A 130 -6.18 -19.02 16.17
C ALA A 130 -7.20 -18.12 15.46
N ILE A 131 -8.23 -18.71 14.86
CA ILE A 131 -9.35 -17.97 14.25
C ILE A 131 -10.04 -17.07 15.27
N ASN A 132 -10.26 -17.54 16.50
CA ASN A 132 -10.85 -16.73 17.57
C ASN A 132 -9.99 -15.52 17.95
N TYR A 133 -8.65 -15.67 17.99
CA TYR A 133 -7.76 -14.53 18.20
C TYR A 133 -7.87 -13.51 17.07
N LEU A 134 -7.86 -13.97 15.81
CA LEU A 134 -7.92 -13.09 14.63
C LEU A 134 -9.29 -12.39 14.49
N SER A 135 -10.39 -13.08 14.81
CA SER A 135 -11.74 -12.51 14.72
C SER A 135 -11.99 -11.41 15.76
N SER A 136 -11.39 -11.54 16.95
CA SER A 136 -11.54 -10.60 18.06
C SER A 136 -10.50 -9.47 18.06
N TRP A 137 -9.49 -9.54 17.19
CA TRP A 137 -8.39 -8.58 17.15
C TRP A 137 -8.84 -7.22 16.65
N ASP A 138 -8.35 -6.15 17.28
CA ASP A 138 -8.59 -4.76 16.88
C ASP A 138 -7.67 -4.28 15.74
N ARG A 139 -6.85 -5.19 15.19
CA ARG A 139 -5.88 -4.93 14.11
C ARG A 139 -4.74 -3.97 14.50
N ASN A 140 -4.57 -3.67 15.78
CA ASN A 140 -3.39 -2.94 16.25
C ASN A 140 -2.25 -3.89 16.61
N ALA A 141 -1.04 -3.56 16.15
CA ALA A 141 0.16 -4.18 16.66
C ALA A 141 0.42 -3.74 18.10
N ASP A 142 0.56 -4.70 19.01
CA ASP A 142 0.85 -4.45 20.41
C ASP A 142 1.78 -5.50 21.00
N LYS A 143 2.52 -5.13 22.04
CA LYS A 143 3.46 -5.99 22.76
C LYS A 143 2.80 -7.30 23.22
N ASN A 144 1.53 -7.23 23.62
CA ASN A 144 0.80 -8.39 24.14
C ASN A 144 -0.21 -8.97 23.12
N SER A 145 -0.16 -8.53 21.85
CA SER A 145 -1.13 -8.97 20.83
C SER A 145 -0.73 -10.31 20.22
N ILE A 146 -1.27 -11.40 20.77
CA ILE A 146 -1.14 -12.76 20.21
C ILE A 146 -1.65 -12.80 18.76
N ALA A 147 -2.76 -12.11 18.49
CA ALA A 147 -3.33 -12.04 17.15
C ALA A 147 -2.38 -11.41 16.13
N THR A 148 -1.58 -10.40 16.52
CA THR A 148 -0.57 -9.81 15.63
C THR A 148 0.45 -10.86 15.21
N SER A 149 0.99 -11.65 16.15
CA SER A 149 1.95 -12.71 15.81
C SER A 149 1.36 -13.74 14.86
N ILE A 150 0.13 -14.18 15.10
CA ILE A 150 -0.57 -15.14 14.23
C ILE A 150 -0.81 -14.54 12.85
N ALA A 151 -1.30 -13.29 12.78
CA ALA A 151 -1.64 -12.63 11.54
C ALA A 151 -0.42 -12.41 10.65
N ILE A 152 0.70 -11.96 11.23
CA ILE A 152 1.96 -11.72 10.50
C ILE A 152 2.58 -13.03 10.04
N GLU A 153 2.63 -14.05 10.90
CA GLU A 153 3.12 -15.38 10.50
C GLU A 153 2.28 -15.92 9.34
N TRP A 154 0.96 -15.88 9.44
CA TRP A 154 0.06 -16.30 8.37
C TRP A 154 0.31 -15.52 7.08
N ALA A 155 0.38 -14.19 7.13
CA ALA A 155 0.54 -13.36 5.93
C ALA A 155 1.91 -13.55 5.24
N THR A 156 2.95 -13.87 6.00
CA THR A 156 4.31 -14.06 5.47
C THR A 156 4.45 -15.36 4.67
N GLN A 157 3.66 -16.39 4.99
CA GLN A 157 3.68 -17.67 4.27
C GLN A 157 3.10 -17.59 2.84
N TRP A 158 2.49 -16.46 2.48
CA TRP A 158 1.81 -16.24 1.20
C TRP A 158 2.46 -15.13 0.35
N ALA A 159 3.58 -14.57 0.83
CA ALA A 159 4.35 -13.53 0.17
C ALA A 159 5.51 -14.11 -0.67
#